data_AF-A0A7C4C3J9-F1
#
_entry.id   AF-A0A7C4C3J9-F1
#
_cell.length_a   1.000
_cell.length_b   1.000
_cell.length_c   1.000
_cell.angle_alpha   90.00
_cell.angle_beta   90.00
_cell.angle_gamma   90.00
#
_symmetry.space_group_name_H-M   'P 1'
#
loop_
_entity.id
_entity.type
_entity.pdbx_description
1 polymer ?
#
loop_
_entity_poly.entity_id
_entity_poly.type
_entity_poly.pdbx_seq_one_letter_code
_entity_poly.pdbx_strand_id
1 'polypeptide(L)'
;MLSLPEEFVLIINSIFSEAVLIFPKIAFSIIIAVLILLLIKLLNKFIKWMVKIFNLEQLINSLIPGGLRASLTTLIMMFADLGLLMVGVAMICRIIIVDEQLYTSIILYTSRIISIAILTLIFIISLDAFMKYVKIERKLENTLVLIILLLIIIVLIDLTSLSSEIKYAIGLGVSIGLGLILGIFVFWLLFKDYIEVHIKTRN
;
A
#
# COMPACT_ATOMS: atom_id res chain seq x y z
N MET A 1 -16.19 -19.62 -54.67
CA MET A 1 -16.79 -20.48 -53.64
C MET A 1 -15.76 -21.55 -53.31
N LEU A 2 -14.93 -21.33 -52.29
CA LEU A 2 -14.11 -22.43 -51.76
C LEU A 2 -15.05 -23.47 -51.16
N SER A 3 -14.67 -24.74 -51.27
CA SER A 3 -15.46 -25.83 -50.72
C SER A 3 -15.39 -25.79 -49.19
N LEU A 4 -16.52 -25.96 -48.49
CA LEU A 4 -16.63 -26.04 -47.02
C LEU A 4 -15.49 -26.77 -46.28
N PRO A 5 -14.87 -27.86 -46.80
CA PRO A 5 -13.71 -28.48 -46.16
C PRO A 5 -12.43 -27.62 -46.11
N GLU A 6 -12.19 -26.72 -47.08
CA GLU A 6 -10.96 -25.91 -47.13
C GLU A 6 -10.97 -24.77 -46.09
N GLU A 7 -12.13 -24.14 -45.87
CA GLU A 7 -12.30 -23.14 -44.80
C GLU A 7 -12.12 -23.77 -43.41
N PHE A 8 -12.60 -25.01 -43.22
CA PHE A 8 -12.46 -25.73 -41.95
C PHE A 8 -10.99 -26.07 -41.64
N VAL A 9 -10.24 -26.50 -42.66
CA VAL A 9 -8.80 -26.78 -42.52
C VAL A 9 -8.01 -25.51 -42.23
N LEU A 10 -8.37 -24.37 -42.83
CA LEU A 10 -7.74 -23.07 -42.54
C LEU A 10 -7.95 -22.63 -41.09
N ILE A 11 -9.17 -22.78 -40.56
CA ILE A 11 -9.49 -22.44 -39.16
C ILE A 11 -8.75 -23.37 -38.19
N ILE A 12 -8.68 -24.68 -38.47
CA ILE A 12 -7.92 -25.61 -37.62
C ILE A 12 -6.43 -25.23 -37.63
N ASN A 13 -5.85 -24.93 -38.80
CA ASN A 13 -4.45 -24.54 -38.89
C ASN A 13 -4.16 -23.20 -38.19
N SER A 14 -5.07 -22.22 -38.26
CA SER A 14 -4.90 -20.95 -37.56
C SER A 14 -4.90 -21.16 -36.05
N ILE A 15 -5.86 -21.93 -35.52
CA ILE A 15 -5.94 -22.27 -34.08
C ILE A 15 -4.69 -23.03 -33.62
N PHE A 16 -4.23 -24.02 -34.39
CA PHE A 16 -3.00 -24.76 -34.07
C PHE A 16 -1.77 -23.85 -34.09
N SER A 17 -1.67 -22.94 -35.07
CA SER A 17 -0.54 -22.00 -35.15
C SER A 17 -0.51 -21.03 -33.97
N GLU A 18 -1.67 -20.53 -33.53
CA GLU A 18 -1.80 -19.68 -32.35
C GLU A 18 -1.47 -20.44 -31.07
N ALA A 19 -1.93 -21.69 -30.94
CA ALA A 19 -1.61 -22.55 -29.80
C ALA A 19 -0.10 -22.83 -29.67
N VAL A 20 0.58 -23.10 -30.79
CA VAL A 20 2.03 -23.33 -30.83
C VAL A 20 2.81 -22.06 -30.43
N LEU A 21 2.29 -20.87 -30.75
CA LEU A 21 2.90 -19.59 -30.35
C LEU A 21 2.70 -19.26 -28.87
N ILE A 22 1.60 -19.72 -28.26
CA ILE A 22 1.28 -19.46 -26.84
C ILE A 22 1.98 -20.47 -25.92
N PHE A 23 2.15 -21.71 -26.35
CA PHE A 23 2.76 -22.78 -25.55
C PHE A 23 4.12 -22.41 -24.89
N PRO A 24 5.12 -21.87 -25.61
CA PRO A 24 6.39 -21.49 -24.99
C PRO A 24 6.23 -20.35 -23.96
N LYS A 25 5.30 -19.41 -24.19
CA LYS A 25 5.03 -18.30 -23.25
C LYS A 25 4.50 -18.80 -21.92
N ILE A 26 3.61 -19.80 -21.94
CA ILE A 26 3.08 -20.43 -20.72
C ILE A 26 4.20 -21.15 -19.97
N ALA A 27 5.05 -21.90 -20.69
CA ALA A 27 6.18 -22.60 -20.07
C ALA A 27 7.15 -21.63 -19.35
N PHE A 28 7.53 -20.52 -20.01
CA PHE A 28 8.37 -19.50 -19.38
C PHE A 28 7.70 -18.82 -18.18
N SER A 29 6.40 -18.55 -18.25
CA SER A 29 5.63 -17.99 -17.13
C SER A 29 5.67 -18.90 -15.90
N ILE A 30 5.54 -20.22 -16.09
CA ILE A 30 5.64 -21.20 -15.00
C ILE A 30 7.05 -21.20 -14.40
N ILE A 31 8.09 -21.18 -15.24
CA ILE A 31 9.49 -21.12 -14.77
C ILE A 31 9.72 -19.87 -13.92
N ILE A 32 9.24 -18.72 -14.37
CA ILE A 32 9.35 -17.45 -13.63
C ILE A 32 8.60 -17.53 -12.30
N ALA A 33 7.38 -18.07 -12.29
CA ALA A 33 6.61 -18.23 -11.06
C ALA A 33 7.37 -19.10 -10.04
N VAL A 34 7.97 -20.21 -10.48
CA VAL A 34 8.79 -21.07 -9.62
C VAL A 34 10.03 -20.34 -9.09
N LEU A 35 10.73 -19.58 -9.95
CA LEU A 35 11.89 -18.78 -9.55
C LEU A 35 11.53 -17.71 -8.51
N ILE A 36 10.40 -17.01 -8.69
CA ILE A 36 9.91 -16.01 -7.74
C ILE A 36 9.62 -16.66 -6.38
N LEU A 37 8.95 -17.81 -6.35
CA LEU A 37 8.68 -18.54 -5.12
C LEU A 37 9.96 -19.01 -4.41
N LEU A 38 10.98 -19.41 -5.17
CA LEU A 38 12.30 -19.73 -4.63
C LEU A 38 12.99 -18.49 -4.04
N LEU A 39 12.93 -17.35 -4.73
CA LEU A 39 13.47 -16.08 -4.26
C LEU A 39 12.78 -15.62 -2.97
N ILE A 40 11.45 -15.75 -2.88
CA ILE A 40 10.68 -15.46 -1.66
C ILE A 40 11.19 -16.29 -0.48
N LYS A 41 11.36 -17.61 -0.66
CA LYS A 41 11.90 -18.48 0.40
C LYS A 41 13.31 -18.06 0.81
N LEU A 42 14.17 -17.74 -0.15
CA LEU A 42 15.55 -17.32 0.10
C LEU A 42 15.60 -15.99 0.85
N LEU A 43 14.83 -15.00 0.38
CA LEU A 43 14.78 -13.66 0.96
C LEU A 43 14.21 -13.70 2.37
N ASN A 44 13.14 -14.47 2.61
CA ASN A 44 12.58 -14.63 3.95
C ASN A 44 13.56 -15.29 4.92
N LYS A 45 14.38 -16.24 4.46
CA LYS A 45 15.47 -16.82 5.27
C LYS A 45 16.53 -15.75 5.61
N PHE A 46 16.91 -14.93 4.64
CA PHE A 46 17.87 -13.84 4.82
C PHE A 46 17.35 -12.76 5.78
N ILE A 47 16.10 -12.33 5.63
CA ILE A 47 15.46 -11.34 6.51
C ILE A 47 15.44 -11.84 7.96
N LYS A 48 14.97 -13.07 8.19
CA LYS A 48 14.94 -13.66 9.54
C LYS A 48 16.34 -13.73 10.16
N TRP A 49 17.33 -14.09 9.36
CA TRP A 49 18.72 -14.13 9.79
C TRP A 49 19.24 -12.73 10.17
N MET A 50 18.97 -11.71 9.34
CA MET A 50 19.35 -10.32 9.61
C MET A 50 18.69 -9.78 10.89
N VAL A 51 17.37 -9.92 11.03
CA VAL A 51 16.64 -9.44 12.21
C VAL A 51 17.16 -10.10 13.49
N LYS A 52 17.46 -11.41 13.43
CA LYS A 52 18.01 -12.15 14.57
C LYS A 52 19.42 -11.69 14.95
N ILE A 53 20.29 -11.41 13.99
CA ILE A 53 21.65 -10.94 14.28
C ILE A 53 21.64 -9.57 14.94
N PHE A 54 20.80 -8.66 14.45
CA PHE A 54 20.75 -7.28 14.92
C PHE A 54 19.79 -7.06 16.09
N ASN A 55 19.08 -8.10 16.56
CA ASN A 55 18.03 -8.01 17.57
C ASN A 55 17.04 -6.86 17.29
N LEU A 56 16.67 -6.66 16.02
CA LEU A 56 15.85 -5.50 15.60
C LEU A 56 14.50 -5.46 16.31
N GLU A 57 13.94 -6.62 16.67
CA GLU A 57 12.71 -6.69 17.46
C GLU A 57 12.86 -6.05 18.84
N GLN A 58 13.99 -6.29 19.52
CA GLN A 58 14.26 -5.71 20.83
C GLN A 58 14.49 -4.20 20.72
N LEU A 59 15.16 -3.76 19.65
CA LEU A 59 15.42 -2.34 19.38
C LEU A 59 14.09 -1.58 19.19
N ILE A 60 13.16 -2.12 18.40
CA ILE A 60 11.84 -1.51 18.24
C ILE A 60 11.02 -1.54 19.52
N ASN A 61 11.02 -2.67 20.25
CA ASN A 61 10.29 -2.76 21.52
C ASN A 61 10.83 -1.80 22.58
N SER A 62 12.11 -1.41 22.48
CA SER A 62 12.70 -0.38 23.35
C SER A 62 12.30 1.05 22.96
N LEU A 63 11.98 1.30 21.69
CA LEU A 63 11.59 2.62 21.17
C LEU A 63 10.08 2.88 21.29
N ILE A 64 9.25 1.85 21.12
CA ILE A 64 7.79 1.96 21.11
C ILE A 64 7.21 1.29 22.36
N PRO A 65 6.59 2.04 23.28
CA PRO A 65 5.94 1.47 24.47
C PRO A 65 4.86 0.46 24.08
N GLY A 66 4.99 -0.80 24.54
CA GLY A 66 4.04 -1.87 24.21
C GLY A 66 4.24 -2.54 22.85
N GLY A 67 5.32 -2.20 22.12
CA GLY A 67 5.69 -2.82 20.85
C GLY A 67 4.73 -2.50 19.68
N LEU A 68 5.08 -2.97 18.49
CA LEU A 68 4.21 -2.92 17.31
C LEU A 68 3.13 -4.00 17.42
N ARG A 69 1.92 -3.75 16.87
CA ARG A 69 0.86 -4.79 16.80
C ARG A 69 1.29 -6.02 16.00
N ALA A 70 2.17 -5.86 15.01
CA ALA A 70 2.77 -6.92 14.22
C ALA A 70 4.29 -6.90 14.42
N SER A 71 4.93 -8.08 14.44
CA SER A 71 6.39 -8.15 14.55
C SER A 71 7.06 -7.44 13.37
N LEU A 72 8.15 -6.72 13.63
CA LEU A 72 8.93 -6.06 12.59
C LEU A 72 9.34 -7.06 11.50
N THR A 73 9.74 -8.26 11.91
CA THR A 73 10.11 -9.35 11.02
C THR A 73 8.97 -9.69 10.06
N THR A 74 7.74 -9.85 10.57
CA THR A 74 6.56 -10.13 9.74
C THR A 74 6.27 -8.98 8.77
N LEU A 75 6.37 -7.73 9.22
CA LEU A 75 6.13 -6.58 8.36
C LEU A 75 7.14 -6.51 7.22
N ILE A 76 8.43 -6.63 7.52
CA ILE A 76 9.50 -6.60 6.51
C ILE A 76 9.34 -7.76 5.51
N MET A 77 9.07 -8.98 5.99
CA MET A 77 8.80 -10.12 5.11
C MET A 77 7.58 -9.89 4.23
N MET A 78 6.47 -9.38 4.78
CA MET A 78 5.26 -9.10 4.01
C MET A 78 5.51 -8.10 2.88
N PHE A 79 6.23 -7.00 3.16
CA PHE A 79 6.57 -6.02 2.12
C PHE A 79 7.51 -6.59 1.07
N ALA A 80 8.50 -7.37 1.49
CA ALA A 80 9.44 -8.03 0.60
C ALA A 80 8.73 -9.05 -0.32
N ASP A 81 7.83 -9.85 0.23
CA ASP A 81 7.04 -10.84 -0.49
C ASP A 81 6.09 -10.16 -1.50
N LEU A 82 5.40 -9.09 -1.11
CA LEU A 82 4.58 -8.29 -2.02
C LEU A 82 5.41 -7.70 -3.17
N GLY A 83 6.60 -7.18 -2.87
CA GLY A 83 7.52 -6.64 -3.88
C GLY A 83 7.98 -7.71 -4.87
N LEU A 84 8.36 -8.90 -4.38
CA LEU A 84 8.77 -10.01 -5.25
C LEU A 84 7.61 -10.54 -6.08
N LEU A 85 6.42 -10.70 -5.51
CA LEU A 85 5.23 -11.12 -6.26
C LEU A 85 4.90 -10.13 -7.37
N MET A 86 5.03 -8.83 -7.09
CA MET A 86 4.85 -7.78 -8.10
C MET A 86 5.82 -7.91 -9.27
N VAL A 87 7.11 -8.12 -8.99
CA VAL A 87 8.12 -8.34 -10.04
C VAL A 87 7.77 -9.58 -10.86
N GLY A 88 7.33 -10.66 -10.20
CA GLY A 88 6.91 -11.89 -10.88
C GLY A 88 5.73 -11.67 -11.81
N VAL A 89 4.68 -11.03 -11.33
CA VAL A 89 3.50 -10.68 -12.14
C VAL A 89 3.90 -9.79 -13.31
N ALA A 90 4.75 -8.78 -13.09
CA ALA A 90 5.22 -7.89 -14.15
C ALA A 90 5.99 -8.63 -15.24
N MET A 91 6.91 -9.53 -14.85
CA MET A 91 7.66 -10.36 -15.78
C MET A 91 6.74 -11.29 -16.60
N ILE A 92 5.75 -11.92 -15.96
CA ILE A 92 4.77 -12.77 -16.63
C ILE A 92 3.94 -11.95 -17.62
N CYS A 93 3.45 -10.79 -17.21
CA CYS A 93 2.70 -9.87 -18.07
C CYS A 93 3.52 -9.44 -19.30
N ARG A 94 4.84 -9.17 -19.15
CA ARG A 94 5.71 -8.78 -20.26
C ARG A 94 5.86 -9.87 -21.32
N ILE A 95 5.78 -11.14 -20.92
CA ILE A 95 5.90 -12.29 -21.83
C ILE A 95 4.59 -12.56 -22.56
N ILE A 96 3.46 -12.40 -21.86
CA ILE A 96 2.14 -12.67 -22.41
C ILE A 96 1.70 -11.54 -23.34
N ILE A 97 1.84 -10.28 -22.90
CA ILE A 97 1.37 -9.10 -23.62
C ILE A 97 2.43 -8.66 -24.63
N VAL A 98 2.08 -8.71 -25.92
CA VAL A 98 2.98 -8.32 -27.02
C VAL A 98 2.95 -6.81 -27.27
N ASP A 99 1.82 -6.14 -26.99
CA ASP A 99 1.66 -4.70 -27.14
C ASP A 99 2.34 -3.93 -25.99
N GLU A 100 3.38 -3.18 -26.32
CA GLU A 100 4.16 -2.40 -25.36
C GLU A 100 3.36 -1.25 -24.71
N GLN A 101 2.43 -0.62 -25.44
CA GLN A 101 1.61 0.46 -24.89
C GLN A 101 0.60 -0.07 -23.87
N LEU A 102 -0.04 -1.20 -24.20
CA LEU A 102 -0.97 -1.88 -23.31
C LEU A 102 -0.26 -2.43 -22.07
N TYR A 103 0.92 -3.04 -22.24
CA TYR A 103 1.76 -3.47 -21.13
C TYR A 103 2.13 -2.31 -20.19
N THR A 104 2.65 -1.22 -20.75
CA THR A 104 3.09 -0.05 -19.96
C THR A 104 1.93 0.57 -19.19
N SER A 105 0.76 0.67 -19.82
CA SER A 105 -0.45 1.21 -19.21
C SER A 105 -0.93 0.35 -18.03
N ILE A 106 -0.95 -0.98 -18.19
CA ILE A 106 -1.35 -1.91 -17.13
C ILE A 106 -0.35 -1.84 -15.97
N ILE A 107 0.96 -1.90 -16.24
CA ILE A 107 1.98 -1.85 -15.19
C ILE A 107 1.94 -0.52 -14.43
N LEU A 108 1.80 0.61 -15.12
CA LEU A 108 1.66 1.93 -14.48
C LEU A 108 0.42 1.99 -13.59
N TYR A 109 -0.71 1.47 -14.05
CA TYR A 109 -1.94 1.45 -13.26
C TYR A 109 -1.83 0.53 -12.03
N THR A 110 -1.34 -0.70 -12.21
CA THR A 110 -1.17 -1.69 -11.14
C THR A 110 -0.16 -1.22 -10.08
N SER A 111 1.00 -0.69 -10.51
CA SER A 111 2.03 -0.16 -9.60
C SER A 111 1.54 1.02 -8.77
N ARG A 112 0.66 1.87 -9.33
CA ARG A 112 0.02 2.96 -8.58
C ARG A 112 -0.90 2.44 -7.49
N ILE A 113 -1.80 1.50 -7.81
CA ILE A 113 -2.72 0.91 -6.83
C ILE A 113 -1.94 0.31 -5.66
N ILE A 114 -0.86 -0.40 -5.95
CA ILE A 114 -0.09 -1.10 -4.93
C ILE A 114 0.75 -0.12 -4.11
N SER A 115 1.31 0.93 -4.73
CA SER A 115 1.98 2.02 -4.01
C SER A 115 1.03 2.68 -3.00
N ILE A 116 -0.21 2.96 -3.40
CA ILE A 116 -1.25 3.53 -2.53
C ILE A 116 -1.56 2.58 -1.36
N ALA A 117 -1.71 1.28 -1.63
CA ALA A 117 -1.99 0.27 -0.61
C ALA A 117 -0.83 0.13 0.40
N ILE A 118 0.41 0.04 -0.09
CA ILE A 118 1.63 -0.05 0.73
C ILE A 118 1.77 1.17 1.62
N LEU A 119 1.61 2.38 1.07
CA LEU A 119 1.74 3.59 1.84
C LEU A 119 0.67 3.69 2.92
N THR A 120 -0.59 3.36 2.58
CA THR A 120 -1.69 3.35 3.56
C THR A 120 -1.36 2.43 4.74
N LEU A 121 -0.79 1.25 4.46
CA LEU A 121 -0.38 0.29 5.49
C LEU A 121 0.78 0.81 6.35
N ILE A 122 1.85 1.34 5.74
CA ILE A 122 2.98 1.97 6.45
C ILE A 122 2.47 3.07 7.38
N PHE A 123 1.53 3.87 6.89
CA PHE A 123 0.98 4.98 7.64
C PHE A 123 0.16 4.49 8.84
N ILE A 124 -0.74 3.52 8.66
CA ILE A 124 -1.54 2.94 9.76
C ILE A 124 -0.60 2.43 10.88
N ILE A 125 0.48 1.76 10.50
CA ILE A 125 1.49 1.27 11.46
C ILE A 125 2.18 2.42 12.17
N SER A 126 2.57 3.47 11.44
CA SER A 126 3.21 4.66 11.97
C SER A 126 2.31 5.40 12.95
N LEU A 127 1.01 5.49 12.64
CA LEU A 127 -0.02 6.04 13.53
C LEU A 127 -0.12 5.22 14.81
N ASP A 128 -0.28 3.89 14.73
CA ASP A 128 -0.34 3.03 15.92
C ASP A 128 0.91 3.20 16.81
N ALA A 129 2.09 3.26 16.21
CA ALA A 129 3.34 3.53 16.91
C ALA A 129 3.37 4.91 17.59
N PHE A 130 2.95 5.96 16.87
CA PHE A 130 2.90 7.32 17.40
C PHE A 130 1.92 7.44 18.57
N MET A 131 0.73 6.87 18.46
CA MET A 131 -0.28 6.90 19.51
C MET A 131 0.21 6.25 20.81
N LYS A 132 0.95 5.14 20.70
CA LYS A 132 1.57 4.47 21.85
C LYS A 132 2.70 5.27 22.48
N TYR A 133 3.48 5.99 21.66
CA TYR A 133 4.63 6.75 22.13
C TYR A 133 4.22 7.95 22.99
N VAL A 134 3.17 8.69 22.61
CA VAL A 134 2.93 10.02 23.19
C VAL A 134 2.15 9.99 24.53
N LYS A 135 1.76 8.82 25.07
CA LYS A 135 1.04 8.66 26.38
C LYS A 135 -0.01 9.75 26.62
N ILE A 136 -0.84 9.97 25.61
CA ILE A 136 -1.73 11.12 25.55
C ILE A 136 -2.99 10.87 26.39
N GLU A 137 -3.49 11.89 27.10
CA GLU A 137 -4.82 11.82 27.73
C GLU A 137 -5.88 11.44 26.68
N ARG A 138 -6.78 10.51 26.99
CA ARG A 138 -7.79 9.95 26.05
C ARG A 138 -8.60 11.00 25.27
N LYS A 139 -8.72 12.23 25.81
CA LYS A 139 -9.35 13.38 25.14
C LYS A 139 -8.54 13.93 23.96
N LEU A 140 -7.24 14.01 24.11
CA LEU A 140 -6.30 14.49 23.08
C LEU A 140 -6.02 13.42 22.02
N GLU A 141 -6.19 12.15 22.40
CA GLU A 141 -6.06 10.97 21.54
C GLU A 141 -6.95 11.08 20.28
N ASN A 142 -8.24 11.34 20.47
CA ASN A 142 -9.21 11.42 19.38
C ASN A 142 -8.92 12.58 18.40
N THR A 143 -8.48 13.73 18.92
CA THR A 143 -8.14 14.89 18.09
C THR A 143 -6.90 14.61 17.23
N LEU A 144 -5.89 13.94 17.80
CA LEU A 144 -4.69 13.59 17.05
C LEU A 144 -4.94 12.50 16.02
N VAL A 145 -5.74 11.49 16.33
CA VAL A 145 -6.17 10.49 15.32
C VAL A 145 -6.85 11.18 14.14
N LEU A 146 -7.69 12.19 14.38
CA LEU A 146 -8.37 12.94 13.33
C LEU A 146 -7.40 13.80 12.48
N ILE A 147 -6.47 14.52 13.13
CA ILE A 147 -5.43 15.30 12.43
C ILE A 147 -4.58 14.38 11.57
N ILE A 148 -4.14 13.26 12.15
CA ILE A 148 -3.31 12.28 11.48
C ILE A 148 -4.08 11.68 10.29
N LEU A 149 -5.36 11.32 10.45
CA LEU A 149 -6.20 10.83 9.36
C LEU A 149 -6.31 11.83 8.21
N LEU A 150 -6.45 13.12 8.50
CA LEU A 150 -6.48 14.15 7.46
C LEU A 150 -5.13 14.29 6.75
N LEU A 151 -4.01 14.19 7.48
CA LEU A 151 -2.67 14.14 6.86
C LEU A 151 -2.50 12.91 5.96
N ILE A 152 -3.06 11.75 6.32
CA ILE A 152 -3.10 10.57 5.43
C ILE A 152 -3.77 10.91 4.11
N ILE A 153 -4.96 11.51 4.21
CA ILE A 153 -5.76 11.81 3.04
C ILE A 153 -4.99 12.75 2.11
N ILE A 154 -4.26 13.75 2.63
CA ILE A 154 -3.38 14.61 1.81
C ILE A 154 -2.33 13.80 1.05
N VAL A 155 -1.58 12.94 1.74
CA VAL A 155 -0.51 12.15 1.11
C VAL A 155 -1.09 11.17 0.09
N LEU A 156 -2.26 10.57 0.37
CA LEU A 156 -2.95 9.68 -0.57
C LEU A 156 -3.47 10.43 -1.80
N ILE A 157 -4.01 11.64 -1.66
CA ILE A 157 -4.45 12.47 -2.79
C ILE A 157 -3.28 12.73 -3.74
N ASP A 158 -2.10 13.03 -3.21
CA ASP A 158 -0.94 13.34 -4.04
C ASP A 158 -0.51 12.13 -4.90
N LEU A 159 -0.54 10.93 -4.32
CA LEU A 159 -0.17 9.67 -4.97
C LEU A 159 -1.24 9.08 -5.89
N THR A 160 -2.49 9.49 -5.73
CA THR A 160 -3.59 9.03 -6.59
C THR A 160 -3.57 9.75 -7.93
N SER A 161 -3.93 9.04 -9.01
CA SER A 161 -4.05 9.62 -10.36
C SER A 161 -5.41 10.32 -10.56
N LEU A 162 -5.84 11.08 -9.54
CA LEU A 162 -7.02 11.92 -9.64
C LEU A 162 -6.71 13.09 -10.58
N SER A 163 -7.75 13.60 -11.26
CA SER A 163 -7.60 14.81 -12.07
C SER A 163 -7.20 15.98 -11.18
N SER A 164 -6.54 16.99 -11.77
CA SER A 164 -6.09 18.20 -11.07
C SER A 164 -7.20 18.86 -10.26
N GLU A 165 -8.42 18.85 -10.81
CA GLU A 165 -9.61 19.47 -10.22
C GLU A 165 -10.06 18.69 -8.98
N ILE A 166 -10.06 17.36 -9.04
CA ILE A 166 -10.44 16.50 -7.91
C ILE A 166 -9.37 16.61 -6.81
N LYS A 167 -8.08 16.60 -7.16
CA LYS A 167 -7.01 16.80 -6.18
C LYS A 167 -7.14 18.12 -5.45
N TYR A 168 -7.43 19.19 -6.19
CA TYR A 168 -7.62 20.51 -5.61
C TYR A 168 -8.83 20.56 -4.69
N ALA A 169 -9.99 20.02 -5.11
CA ALA A 169 -11.21 20.03 -4.31
C ALA A 169 -11.04 19.25 -2.98
N ILE A 170 -10.44 18.06 -3.03
CA ILE A 170 -10.20 17.28 -1.81
C ILE A 170 -9.10 17.95 -0.96
N GLY A 171 -8.03 18.45 -1.57
CA GLY A 171 -6.96 19.17 -0.88
C GLY A 171 -7.47 20.39 -0.11
N LEU A 172 -8.39 21.16 -0.71
CA LEU A 172 -9.09 22.25 -0.04
C LEU A 172 -9.95 21.75 1.13
N GLY A 173 -10.78 20.73 0.91
CA GLY A 173 -11.63 20.17 1.95
C GLY A 173 -10.83 19.68 3.17
N VAL A 174 -9.71 19.00 2.92
CA VAL A 174 -8.81 18.51 3.98
C VAL A 174 -8.10 19.66 4.69
N SER A 175 -7.64 20.68 3.96
CA SER A 175 -7.00 21.87 4.55
C SER A 175 -7.96 22.63 5.46
N ILE A 176 -9.22 22.79 5.04
CA ILE A 176 -10.29 23.39 5.85
C ILE A 176 -10.56 22.54 7.09
N GLY A 177 -10.68 21.21 6.94
CA GLY A 177 -10.86 20.29 8.05
C GLY A 177 -9.73 20.38 9.09
N LEU A 178 -8.47 20.36 8.63
CA LEU A 178 -7.31 20.53 9.49
C LEU A 178 -7.32 21.89 10.20
N GLY A 179 -7.60 22.97 9.48
CA GLY A 179 -7.69 24.32 10.06
C GLY A 179 -8.75 24.43 11.14
N LEU A 180 -9.94 23.84 10.93
CA LEU A 180 -11.02 23.83 11.91
C LEU A 180 -10.66 23.02 13.16
N ILE A 181 -10.08 21.82 12.99
CA ILE A 181 -9.71 20.97 14.13
C ILE A 181 -8.62 21.63 14.95
N LEU A 182 -7.59 22.19 14.29
CA LEU A 182 -6.53 22.93 14.97
C LEU A 182 -7.07 24.18 15.66
N GLY A 183 -8.00 24.91 15.02
CA GLY A 183 -8.64 26.08 15.62
C GLY A 183 -9.44 25.74 16.87
N ILE A 184 -10.29 24.71 16.80
CA ILE A 184 -11.06 24.21 17.96
C ILE A 184 -10.12 23.72 19.06
N PHE A 185 -9.05 23.02 18.69
CA PHE A 185 -8.06 22.51 19.62
C PHE A 185 -7.34 23.63 20.36
N VAL A 186 -6.84 24.64 19.64
CA VAL A 186 -6.18 25.81 20.23
C VAL A 186 -7.15 26.61 21.09
N PHE A 187 -8.39 26.82 20.64
CA PHE A 187 -9.41 27.48 21.42
C PHE A 187 -9.68 26.74 22.74
N TRP A 188 -9.88 25.43 22.68
CA TRP A 188 -10.07 24.61 23.87
C TRP A 188 -8.86 24.67 24.81
N LEU A 189 -7.64 24.61 24.27
CA LEU A 189 -6.39 24.67 25.05
C LEU A 189 -6.23 26.02 25.78
N LEU A 190 -6.49 27.14 25.10
CA LEU A 190 -6.35 28.48 25.66
C LEU A 190 -7.41 28.80 26.73
N PHE A 191 -8.63 28.31 26.55
CA PHE A 191 -9.76 28.62 27.43
C PHE A 191 -10.10 27.50 28.43
N LYS A 192 -9.31 26.42 28.47
CA LYS A 192 -9.56 25.25 29.35
C LYS A 192 -9.80 25.68 30.79
N ASP A 193 -8.89 26.47 31.36
CA ASP A 193 -8.94 26.88 32.76
C ASP A 193 -10.14 27.79 33.05
N TYR A 194 -10.50 28.67 32.13
CA TYR A 194 -11.66 29.57 32.27
C TYR A 194 -12.98 28.79 32.22
N ILE A 195 -13.07 27.79 31.33
CA ILE A 195 -14.24 26.92 31.22
C ILE A 195 -14.38 26.02 32.45
N GLU A 196 -13.27 25.50 32.97
CA GLU A 196 -13.26 24.59 34.12
C GLU A 196 -13.71 25.30 35.42
N VAL A 197 -13.33 26.57 35.59
CA VAL A 197 -13.78 27.40 36.72
C VAL A 197 -15.29 27.63 36.67
N HIS A 198 -15.85 28.07 35.54
CA HIS A 198 -17.29 28.38 35.44
C HIS A 198 -18.22 27.16 35.46
N ILE A 199 -17.71 25.98 35.10
CA ILE A 199 -18.47 24.73 35.23
C ILE A 199 -18.51 24.29 36.69
N LYS A 200 -17.45 24.53 37.47
CA LYS A 200 -17.36 24.10 38.87
C LYS A 200 -18.14 25.00 39.84
N THR A 201 -18.39 26.27 39.49
CA THR A 201 -19.22 27.20 40.30
C THR A 201 -20.73 27.03 40.09
N ARG A 202 -21.17 26.16 39.17
CA ARG A 202 -22.58 25.96 38.84
C ARG A 202 -23.16 24.62 39.33
N ASN A 203 -22.36 23.79 39.99
CA ASN A 203 -22.77 22.62 40.78
C ASN A 203 -22.55 22.91 42.27
#